data_AF-D0LT10-F1
#
_entry.id   AF-D0LT10-F1
#
_cell.length_a   1.000
_cell.length_b   1.000
_cell.length_c   1.000
_cell.angle_alpha   90.00
_cell.angle_beta   90.00
_cell.angle_gamma   90.00
#
_symmetry.space_group_name_H-M   'P 1'
#
loop_
_entity.id
_entity.type
_entity.pdbx_description
1 polymer ?
#
loop_
_entity_poly.entity_id
_entity_poly.type
_entity_poly.pdbx_seq_one_letter_code
_entity_poly.pdbx_strand_id
1 'polypeptide(L)'
;MRRNIITLLLFVCALLSCGTDDYYTHSIEWTCLASSCERTEALSSFDRAWFGQRQINLHSEQDPSVIFITTRVTSDSLPDGCVYLYGLELFGHVLEPLILCRAGAGFDTEVSIPNVNPSTNSDWHIEFQPL
;
A
#
# COMPACT_ATOMS: atom_id res chain seq x y z
N MET A 1 39.14 2.75 49.27
CA MET A 1 39.62 2.70 47.88
C MET A 1 38.46 2.33 46.96
N ARG A 2 38.21 3.14 45.94
CA ARG A 2 37.16 3.02 44.92
C ARG A 2 37.47 1.93 43.89
N ARG A 3 36.44 1.25 43.36
CA ARG A 3 36.25 0.83 41.94
C ARG A 3 34.97 -0.02 41.87
N ASN A 4 33.80 0.57 41.64
CA ASN A 4 33.20 0.77 40.30
C ASN A 4 33.33 -0.45 39.38
N ILE A 5 32.34 -1.33 39.41
CA ILE A 5 32.04 -2.33 38.37
C ILE A 5 30.58 -2.13 37.99
N ILE A 6 30.31 -1.07 37.23
CA ILE A 6 29.02 -0.85 36.55
C ILE A 6 29.35 -0.37 35.15
N THR A 7 29.75 -1.28 34.26
CA THR A 7 29.83 -1.00 32.83
C THR A 7 30.04 -2.30 32.06
N LEU A 8 28.99 -3.12 31.91
CA LEU A 8 29.00 -4.14 30.84
C LEU A 8 27.59 -4.68 30.55
N LEU A 9 26.62 -3.82 30.24
CA LEU A 9 25.26 -4.27 29.85
C LEU A 9 24.58 -3.34 28.83
N LEU A 10 25.34 -2.57 28.05
CA LEU A 10 24.81 -1.63 27.05
C LEU A 10 25.11 -2.00 25.59
N PHE A 11 25.70 -3.17 25.32
CA PHE A 11 26.22 -3.49 23.98
C PHE A 11 25.47 -4.61 23.22
N VAL A 12 24.26 -4.98 23.64
CA VAL A 12 23.49 -6.07 22.99
C VAL A 12 22.32 -5.56 22.14
N CYS A 13 21.89 -4.31 22.27
CA CYS A 13 20.78 -3.77 21.45
C CYS A 13 21.18 -3.27 20.05
N ALA A 14 22.47 -3.31 19.68
CA ALA A 14 22.94 -2.76 18.39
C ALA A 14 22.91 -3.76 17.22
N LEU A 15 22.48 -5.01 17.43
CA LEU A 15 22.39 -6.04 16.37
C LEU A 15 20.97 -6.31 15.87
N LEU A 16 19.97 -5.57 16.36
CA LEU A 16 18.70 -5.46 15.65
C LEU A 16 18.93 -4.51 14.48
N SER A 17 19.40 -5.07 13.36
CA SER A 17 19.38 -4.41 12.06
C SER A 17 17.95 -3.91 11.83
N CYS A 18 17.73 -2.62 12.09
CA CYS A 18 16.53 -1.92 11.68
C CYS A 18 16.58 -1.92 10.16
N GLY A 19 15.93 -2.89 9.52
CA GLY A 19 15.90 -3.01 8.07
C GLY A 19 15.39 -1.70 7.49
N THR A 20 16.16 -1.07 6.61
CA THR A 20 15.64 0.02 5.78
C THR A 20 14.62 -0.61 4.85
N ASP A 21 13.35 -0.23 4.98
CA ASP A 21 12.35 -0.60 3.99
C ASP A 21 12.73 0.13 2.69
N ASP A 22 13.38 -0.57 1.77
CA ASP A 22 13.63 -0.05 0.43
C ASP A 22 12.29 0.13 -0.28
N TYR A 23 12.03 1.36 -0.75
CA TYR A 23 10.81 1.68 -1.49
C TYR A 23 11.09 1.77 -2.99
N TYR A 24 10.23 1.13 -3.77
CA TYR A 24 10.21 1.21 -5.22
C TYR A 24 9.01 2.03 -5.68
N THR A 25 9.24 3.00 -6.54
CA THR A 25 8.16 3.88 -7.01
C THR A 25 7.46 3.27 -8.21
N HIS A 26 6.13 3.32 -8.21
CA HIS A 26 5.27 2.90 -9.30
C HIS A 26 4.33 4.05 -9.68
N SER A 27 3.96 4.15 -10.95
CA SER A 27 2.76 4.90 -11.37
C SER A 27 1.51 4.08 -11.11
N ILE A 28 0.39 4.76 -10.84
CA ILE A 28 -0.93 4.14 -10.67
C ILE A 28 -1.82 4.56 -11.83
N GLU A 29 -2.50 3.59 -12.45
CA GLU A 29 -3.59 3.83 -13.39
C GLU A 29 -4.89 3.24 -12.85
N TRP A 30 -5.98 4.02 -12.93
CA TRP A 30 -7.30 3.65 -12.44
C TRP A 30 -8.26 3.49 -13.61
N THR A 31 -8.81 2.30 -13.77
CA THR A 31 -9.77 1.98 -14.83
C THR A 31 -11.11 1.61 -14.22
N CYS A 32 -12.16 2.34 -14.60
CA CYS A 32 -13.54 2.02 -14.21
C CYS A 32 -14.00 0.75 -14.94
N LEU A 33 -14.52 -0.23 -14.18
CA LEU A 33 -15.01 -1.50 -14.72
C LEU A 33 -16.52 -1.48 -15.05
N ALA A 34 -17.23 -0.46 -14.60
CA ALA A 34 -18.66 -0.28 -14.86
C ALA A 34 -18.93 0.68 -16.04
N SER A 35 -20.20 0.84 -16.42
CA SER A 35 -20.61 1.82 -17.43
C SER A 35 -20.32 3.27 -17.02
N SER A 36 -20.25 3.53 -15.72
CA SER A 36 -19.90 4.81 -15.13
C SER A 36 -19.43 4.60 -13.69
N CYS A 37 -18.40 5.32 -13.28
CA CYS A 37 -17.94 5.33 -11.90
C CYS A 37 -17.91 6.74 -11.33
N GLU A 38 -18.30 6.89 -10.06
CA GLU A 38 -18.18 8.16 -9.34
C GLU A 38 -16.75 8.33 -8.81
N ARG A 39 -16.37 9.55 -8.41
CA ARG A 39 -15.04 9.85 -7.81
C ARG A 39 -13.83 9.67 -8.73
N THR A 40 -14.03 9.53 -10.03
CA THR A 40 -12.95 9.40 -11.04
C THR A 40 -11.85 10.44 -10.85
N GLU A 41 -12.20 11.72 -10.77
CA GLU A 41 -11.22 12.82 -10.60
C GLU A 41 -10.42 12.66 -9.30
N ALA A 42 -11.09 12.36 -8.20
CA ALA A 42 -10.45 12.21 -6.90
C ALA A 42 -9.52 10.98 -6.86
N LEU A 43 -9.92 9.86 -7.48
CA LEU A 43 -9.07 8.67 -7.58
C LEU A 43 -7.86 8.90 -8.48
N SER A 44 -8.06 9.55 -9.63
CA SER A 44 -6.98 9.86 -10.58
C SER A 44 -5.89 10.77 -10.00
N SER A 45 -6.17 11.46 -8.88
CA SER A 45 -5.15 12.24 -8.17
C SER A 45 -4.15 11.37 -7.40
N PHE A 46 -4.48 10.11 -7.10
CA PHE A 46 -3.56 9.11 -6.55
C PHE A 46 -2.85 8.39 -7.70
N ASP A 47 -1.81 9.00 -8.22
CA ASP A 47 -1.13 8.58 -9.43
C ASP A 47 0.23 7.93 -9.18
N ARG A 48 0.64 7.78 -7.90
CA ARG A 48 1.91 7.18 -7.51
C ARG A 48 1.78 6.26 -6.31
N ALA A 49 2.63 5.24 -6.26
CA ALA A 49 2.76 4.33 -5.13
C ALA A 49 4.22 4.09 -4.75
N TRP A 50 4.52 4.05 -3.45
CA TRP A 50 5.78 3.52 -2.95
C TRP A 50 5.57 2.10 -2.42
N PHE A 51 6.27 1.14 -3.02
CA PHE A 51 6.22 -0.27 -2.65
C PHE A 51 7.38 -0.60 -1.71
N GLY A 52 7.07 -0.78 -0.43
CA GLY A 52 7.99 -1.36 0.54
C GLY A 52 7.79 -2.87 0.67
N GLN A 53 8.59 -3.52 1.51
CA GLN A 53 8.48 -4.97 1.74
C GLN A 53 7.11 -5.37 2.32
N ARG A 54 6.61 -4.58 3.27
CA ARG A 54 5.38 -4.88 4.03
C ARG A 54 4.25 -3.88 3.83
N GLN A 55 4.47 -2.84 3.04
CA GLN A 55 3.46 -1.80 2.84
C GLN A 55 3.49 -1.22 1.44
N ILE A 56 2.36 -0.65 1.03
CA ILE A 56 2.24 0.19 -0.17
C ILE A 56 1.65 1.52 0.26
N ASN A 57 2.27 2.60 -0.19
CA ASN A 57 1.82 3.96 0.12
C ASN A 57 1.33 4.62 -1.16
N LEU A 58 0.01 4.74 -1.31
CA LEU A 58 -0.61 5.48 -2.40
C LEU A 58 -0.50 6.96 -2.10
N HIS A 59 -0.07 7.77 -3.07
CA HIS A 59 0.08 9.20 -2.92
C HIS A 59 -0.18 9.93 -4.24
N SER A 60 -0.31 11.25 -4.15
CA SER A 60 -0.36 12.13 -5.31
C SER A 60 1.03 12.71 -5.59
N GLU A 61 1.45 12.73 -6.85
CA GLU A 61 2.62 13.49 -7.29
C GLU A 61 2.42 15.00 -7.08
N GLN A 62 1.18 15.48 -7.18
CA GLN A 62 0.85 16.90 -7.04
C GLN A 62 0.76 17.34 -5.57
N ASP A 63 0.35 16.44 -4.68
CA ASP A 63 0.31 16.65 -3.24
C ASP A 63 0.81 15.41 -2.47
N PRO A 64 2.12 15.34 -2.16
CA PRO A 64 2.71 14.20 -1.46
C PRO A 64 2.33 14.14 0.03
N SER A 65 1.56 15.12 0.56
CA SER A 65 1.08 15.05 1.94
C SER A 65 -0.10 14.10 2.11
N VAL A 66 -0.82 13.81 1.01
CA VAL A 66 -1.91 12.83 1.01
C VAL A 66 -1.31 11.44 0.76
N ILE A 67 -1.26 10.63 1.81
CA ILE A 67 -0.70 9.28 1.79
C ILE A 67 -1.69 8.30 2.39
N PHE A 68 -2.00 7.24 1.65
CA PHE A 68 -2.74 6.09 2.15
C PHE A 68 -1.81 4.89 2.27
N ILE A 69 -1.69 4.36 3.49
CA ILE A 69 -0.80 3.26 3.81
C ILE A 69 -1.62 1.98 3.87
N THR A 70 -1.27 0.99 3.05
CA THR A 70 -1.85 -0.36 3.12
C THR A 70 -0.77 -1.38 3.48
N THR A 71 -1.17 -2.43 4.22
CA THR A 71 -0.28 -3.50 4.66
C THR A 71 -0.32 -4.67 3.68
N ARG A 72 0.86 -5.13 3.26
CA ARG A 72 1.05 -6.31 2.41
C ARG A 72 1.24 -7.54 3.27
N VAL A 73 0.48 -8.60 3.00
CA VAL A 73 0.58 -9.87 3.71
C VAL A 73 0.64 -11.01 2.70
N THR A 74 1.75 -11.77 2.74
CA THR A 74 1.90 -13.00 1.98
C THR A 74 1.03 -14.10 2.59
N SER A 75 0.43 -14.95 1.76
CA SER A 75 -0.38 -16.08 2.21
C SER A 75 -0.19 -17.28 1.29
N ASP A 76 -0.06 -18.47 1.87
CA ASP A 76 -0.01 -19.74 1.12
C ASP A 76 -1.36 -20.09 0.46
N SER A 77 -2.43 -19.36 0.82
CA SER A 77 -3.76 -19.50 0.20
C SER A 77 -3.90 -18.76 -1.14
N LEU A 78 -2.93 -17.92 -1.50
CA LEU A 78 -2.93 -17.16 -2.74
C LEU A 78 -1.99 -17.79 -3.78
N PRO A 79 -2.24 -17.58 -5.09
CA PRO A 79 -1.30 -17.97 -6.12
C PRO A 79 0.07 -17.30 -5.95
N ASP A 80 1.10 -17.93 -6.51
CA ASP A 80 2.45 -17.37 -6.54
C ASP A 80 2.46 -15.98 -7.16
N GLY A 81 3.11 -15.03 -6.48
CA GLY A 81 3.19 -13.64 -6.92
C GLY A 81 1.99 -12.77 -6.53
N CYS A 82 1.04 -13.30 -5.76
CA CYS A 82 -0.06 -12.53 -5.18
C CYS A 82 0.11 -12.33 -3.67
N VAL A 83 -0.41 -11.22 -3.16
CA VAL A 83 -0.44 -10.87 -1.73
C VAL A 83 -1.77 -10.25 -1.36
N TYR A 84 -2.16 -10.36 -0.09
CA TYR A 84 -3.27 -9.57 0.42
C TYR A 84 -2.82 -8.15 0.74
N LEU A 85 -3.68 -7.18 0.45
CA LEU A 85 -3.58 -5.80 0.88
C LEU A 85 -4.67 -5.50 1.90
N TYR A 86 -4.27 -5.05 3.09
CA TYR A 86 -5.18 -4.71 4.18
C TYR A 86 -5.14 -3.23 4.52
N GLY A 87 -6.28 -2.72 4.99
CA GLY A 87 -6.36 -1.39 5.58
C GLY A 87 -6.27 -0.25 4.57
N LEU A 88 -6.55 -0.50 3.29
CA LEU A 88 -6.74 0.60 2.34
C LEU A 88 -7.99 1.38 2.75
N GLU A 89 -7.80 2.63 3.15
CA GLU A 89 -8.89 3.55 3.45
C GLU A 89 -8.99 4.56 2.31
N LEU A 90 -10.17 4.71 1.71
CA LEU A 90 -10.42 5.73 0.69
C LEU A 90 -11.73 6.45 1.04
N PHE A 91 -11.70 7.78 0.95
CA PHE A 91 -12.87 8.64 1.16
C PHE A 91 -13.59 8.42 2.51
N GLY A 92 -12.83 8.07 3.56
CA GLY A 92 -13.35 7.78 4.90
C GLY A 92 -13.93 6.37 5.07
N HIS A 93 -13.66 5.48 4.13
CA HIS A 93 -14.10 4.09 4.17
C HIS A 93 -12.91 3.14 4.12
N VAL A 94 -12.79 2.27 5.13
CA VAL A 94 -11.87 1.14 5.08
C VAL A 94 -12.45 0.10 4.13
N LEU A 95 -11.68 -0.28 3.13
CA LEU A 95 -12.09 -1.24 2.12
C LEU A 95 -11.81 -2.67 2.57
N GLU A 96 -12.55 -3.61 1.98
CA GLU A 96 -12.29 -5.04 2.14
C GLU A 96 -10.86 -5.39 1.69
N PRO A 97 -10.24 -6.45 2.25
CA PRO A 97 -8.92 -6.88 1.84
C PRO A 97 -8.87 -7.17 0.34
N LEU A 98 -7.85 -6.63 -0.33
CA LEU A 98 -7.66 -6.78 -1.77
C LEU A 98 -6.61 -7.85 -2.05
N ILE A 99 -6.66 -8.43 -3.25
CA ILE A 99 -5.61 -9.34 -3.74
C ILE A 99 -4.82 -8.58 -4.79
N LEU A 100 -3.58 -8.24 -4.46
CA LEU A 100 -2.63 -7.64 -5.39
C LEU A 100 -1.79 -8.75 -6.01
N CYS A 101 -1.83 -8.87 -7.34
CA CYS A 101 -1.08 -9.88 -8.07
C CYS A 101 -0.03 -9.23 -8.97
N ARG A 102 1.05 -9.98 -9.24
CA ARG A 102 2.03 -9.56 -10.25
C ARG A 102 1.41 -9.63 -11.64
N ALA A 103 1.51 -8.54 -12.40
CA ALA A 103 1.06 -8.43 -13.78
C ALA A 103 2.18 -7.85 -14.65
N GLY A 104 2.84 -8.71 -15.45
CA GLY A 104 4.00 -8.32 -16.24
C GLY A 104 5.16 -7.83 -15.37
N ALA A 105 5.60 -6.59 -15.60
CA ALA A 105 6.63 -5.93 -14.80
C ALA A 105 6.08 -5.25 -13.53
N GLY A 106 4.76 -5.12 -13.43
CA GLY A 106 4.06 -4.41 -12.37
C GLY A 106 3.15 -5.30 -11.54
N PHE A 107 2.12 -4.68 -11.00
CA PHE A 107 1.07 -5.33 -10.22
C PHE A 107 -0.30 -4.82 -10.61
N ASP A 108 -1.33 -5.62 -10.37
CA ASP A 108 -2.71 -5.21 -10.54
C ASP A 108 -3.60 -5.72 -9.39
N THR A 109 -4.73 -5.05 -9.21
CA THR A 109 -5.80 -5.46 -8.30
C THR A 109 -7.12 -4.86 -8.76
N GLU A 110 -8.22 -5.47 -8.33
CA GLU A 110 -9.55 -4.86 -8.43
C GLU A 110 -10.02 -4.42 -7.05
N VAL A 111 -10.83 -3.37 -7.00
CA VAL A 111 -11.38 -2.81 -5.77
C VAL A 111 -12.80 -2.28 -6.00
N SER A 112 -13.68 -2.51 -5.02
CA SER A 112 -15.00 -1.90 -4.97
C SER A 112 -14.97 -0.71 -4.01
N ILE A 113 -15.29 0.48 -4.50
CA ILE A 113 -15.18 1.74 -3.75
C ILE A 113 -16.58 2.34 -3.55
N PRO A 114 -16.95 2.73 -2.31
CA PRO A 114 -18.21 3.43 -2.07
C PRO A 114 -18.34 4.73 -2.87
N ASN A 115 -19.49 4.90 -3.51
CA ASN A 115 -19.85 6.11 -4.24
C ASN A 115 -20.11 7.29 -3.28
N VAL A 116 -20.49 8.45 -3.80
CA VAL A 116 -20.91 9.59 -2.95
C VAL A 116 -22.15 9.20 -2.14
N ASN A 117 -23.06 8.42 -2.74
CA ASN A 117 -24.07 7.69 -2.00
C ASN A 117 -23.47 6.38 -1.46
N PRO A 118 -23.33 6.20 -0.13
CA PRO A 118 -22.64 5.05 0.45
C PRO A 118 -23.43 3.73 0.32
N SER A 119 -24.66 3.76 -0.22
CA SER A 119 -25.43 2.55 -0.52
C SER A 119 -25.07 1.90 -1.86
N THR A 120 -24.21 2.53 -2.65
CA THR A 120 -23.74 2.01 -3.94
C THR A 120 -22.22 2.05 -4.00
N ASN A 121 -21.64 1.16 -4.81
CA ASN A 121 -20.20 1.10 -5.07
C ASN A 121 -19.92 1.19 -6.57
N SER A 122 -18.69 1.55 -6.89
CA SER A 122 -18.11 1.41 -8.23
C SER A 122 -16.91 0.49 -8.18
N ASP A 123 -16.79 -0.39 -9.16
CA ASP A 123 -15.69 -1.32 -9.28
C ASP A 123 -14.59 -0.75 -10.18
N TRP A 124 -13.36 -0.87 -9.71
CA TRP A 124 -12.17 -0.28 -10.31
C TRP A 124 -11.08 -1.33 -10.46
N HIS A 125 -10.41 -1.31 -11.60
CA HIS A 125 -9.14 -1.98 -11.80
C HIS A 125 -8.01 -0.98 -11.57
N ILE A 126 -6.99 -1.39 -10.84
CA ILE A 126 -5.81 -0.59 -10.53
C ILE A 126 -4.59 -1.28 -11.10
N GLU A 127 -3.81 -0.56 -11.90
CA GLU A 127 -2.53 -1.01 -12.41
C GLU A 127 -1.39 -0.22 -11.79
N PHE A 128 -0.36 -0.93 -11.32
CA PHE A 128 0.86 -0.35 -10.78
C PHE A 128 2.02 -0.69 -11.70
N GLN A 129 2.61 0.32 -12.35
CA GLN A 129 3.74 0.12 -13.25
C GLN A 129 5.03 0.69 -12.66
N PRO A 130 6.15 -0.05 -12.66
CA PRO A 130 7.41 0.47 -12.15
C PRO A 130 7.90 1.66 -13.00
N LEU A 131 8.48 2.66 -12.34
CA LEU A 131 9.10 3.84 -12.97
C LEU A 131 10.59 3.64 -13.28
#